data_AF-A0A813E146-F1
#
_entry.id   AF-A0A813E146-F1
#
_cell.length_a   1.000
_cell.length_b   1.000
_cell.length_c   1.000
_cell.angle_alpha   90.00
_cell.angle_beta   90.00
_cell.angle_gamma   90.00
#
_symmetry.space_group_name_H-M   'P 1'
#
loop_
_entity.id
_entity.type
_entity.pdbx_description
1 polymer ?
#
loop_
_entity_poly.entity_id
_entity_poly.type
_entity_poly.pdbx_seq_one_letter_code
_entity_poly.pdbx_strand_id
1 'polypeptide(L)'
;MGGACGKTPAPAGDGQERFPLRAGQVVPPGGSRASCLPDEWRWSVCSSCWVQPSVYSEQSNYDPPPGFPGWSEIEKTFKPPSIYNPPQLDATNAGPLFCYQINWLSHRSPICNPPSLPCCSCLKLCNCCMPGLYHADVAADLDSMLLKMLSVPPTSVAPLDLLGGVLWMDGNYAPEVFMTLDDANWISPSVGLKIGAYNWTHDETCFGGMMANGTAISYAPLLLRLEVSPNKKLIMLSIPGIKQAADNNLIWMYRPEEGEKFFKPDGSELQWAPGDWMRCTFQDPYDSTSPLTYQYMARRVAYMDADGTLVKTAAYEKFVVDEKMDLPHPNTCCNYGNCNLQPQQYLDNFSAQNRRQMVIYAQPPPGPFSVAPQAKRMP
;
A
#
# COMPACT_ATOMS: atom_id res chain seq x y z
N MET A 1 32.91 -50.60 14.62
CA MET A 1 31.48 -50.59 14.22
C MET A 1 30.99 -49.15 14.34
N GLY A 2 31.09 -48.38 13.25
CA GLY A 2 30.65 -46.97 13.21
C GLY A 2 29.41 -46.89 12.35
N GLY A 3 28.26 -46.61 12.98
CA GLY A 3 26.99 -46.39 12.30
C GLY A 3 26.86 -44.93 11.88
N ALA A 4 26.69 -44.70 10.58
CA ALA A 4 26.48 -43.40 9.98
C ALA A 4 25.08 -42.86 10.33
N CYS A 5 25.01 -41.63 10.86
CA CYS A 5 23.77 -40.87 10.92
C CYS A 5 23.41 -40.37 9.52
N GLY A 6 22.40 -40.99 8.91
CA GLY A 6 21.78 -40.51 7.67
C GLY A 6 21.05 -39.19 7.90
N LYS A 7 21.32 -38.20 7.06
CA LYS A 7 20.52 -36.98 6.94
C LYS A 7 19.23 -37.31 6.19
N THR A 8 18.09 -37.07 6.81
CA THR A 8 16.79 -37.05 6.15
C THR A 8 16.67 -35.75 5.34
N PRO A 9 16.24 -35.77 4.07
CA PRO A 9 15.93 -34.54 3.34
C PRO A 9 14.65 -33.91 3.92
N ALA A 10 14.65 -32.58 3.99
CA ALA A 10 13.46 -31.80 4.31
C ALA A 10 12.38 -32.03 3.24
N PRO A 11 11.09 -32.14 3.61
CA PRO A 11 10.04 -32.23 2.62
C PRO A 11 9.87 -30.88 1.91
N ALA A 12 9.96 -30.89 0.58
CA ALA A 12 9.40 -29.85 -0.27
C ALA A 12 7.87 -29.98 -0.21
N GLY A 13 7.25 -29.23 0.69
CA GLY A 13 5.81 -29.15 0.82
C GLY A 13 5.31 -27.84 0.24
N ASP A 14 4.93 -27.83 -1.03
CA ASP A 14 4.00 -26.84 -1.59
C ASP A 14 2.61 -27.13 -1.00
N GLY A 15 2.42 -26.77 0.27
CA GLY A 15 1.14 -26.80 0.96
C GLY A 15 0.43 -25.47 0.79
N GLN A 16 0.05 -25.10 -0.44
CA GLN A 16 -0.83 -23.95 -0.65
C GLN A 16 -2.22 -24.27 -0.09
N GLU A 17 -2.55 -23.74 1.09
CA GLU A 17 -3.91 -23.77 1.60
C GLU A 17 -4.84 -23.00 0.66
N ARG A 18 -5.89 -23.68 0.17
CA ARG A 18 -6.89 -23.12 -0.75
C ARG A 18 -8.18 -22.83 0.01
N PHE A 19 -8.65 -21.57 -0.05
CA PHE A 19 -9.94 -21.14 0.49
C PHE A 19 -10.87 -20.75 -0.66
N PRO A 20 -11.71 -21.67 -1.19
CA PRO A 20 -12.60 -21.34 -2.29
C PRO A 20 -13.75 -20.45 -1.81
N LEU A 21 -13.97 -19.31 -2.49
CA LEU A 21 -15.23 -18.57 -2.37
C LEU A 21 -16.27 -19.26 -3.25
N ARG A 22 -17.30 -19.86 -2.66
CA ARG A 22 -18.45 -20.34 -3.45
C ARG A 22 -19.25 -19.15 -3.98
N ALA A 23 -19.80 -19.26 -5.19
CA ALA A 23 -20.74 -18.27 -5.72
C ALA A 23 -21.89 -18.05 -4.72
N GLY A 24 -22.08 -16.81 -4.28
CA GLY A 24 -23.07 -16.43 -3.26
C GLY A 24 -22.59 -16.46 -1.80
N GLN A 25 -21.32 -16.79 -1.55
CA GLN A 25 -20.75 -16.71 -0.20
C GLN A 25 -20.56 -15.25 0.21
N VAL A 26 -21.06 -14.89 1.39
CA VAL A 26 -20.86 -13.57 1.99
C VAL A 26 -19.37 -13.42 2.29
N VAL A 27 -18.72 -12.47 1.64
CA VAL A 27 -17.33 -12.11 1.96
C VAL A 27 -17.30 -11.68 3.43
N PRO A 28 -16.46 -12.30 4.28
CA PRO A 28 -16.36 -11.91 5.67
C PRO A 28 -16.03 -10.41 5.78
N PRO A 29 -16.41 -9.74 6.88
CA PRO A 29 -16.35 -8.29 6.99
C PRO A 29 -14.93 -7.70 6.88
N GLY A 30 -13.88 -8.54 6.89
CA GLY A 30 -12.50 -8.11 6.76
C GLY A 30 -12.03 -7.28 7.96
N GLY A 31 -12.65 -7.47 9.12
CA GLY A 31 -12.40 -6.69 10.33
C GLY A 31 -13.69 -6.20 10.98
N SER A 32 -13.53 -5.31 11.95
CA SER A 32 -14.61 -4.67 12.68
C SER A 32 -14.80 -3.23 12.22
N ARG A 33 -16.05 -2.78 12.13
CA ARG A 33 -16.37 -1.41 11.76
C ARG A 33 -15.81 -0.44 12.82
N ALA A 34 -14.97 0.51 12.38
CA ALA A 34 -14.41 1.56 13.23
C ALA A 34 -15.36 2.75 13.39
N SER A 35 -16.11 3.04 12.32
CA SER A 35 -16.98 4.19 12.24
C SER A 35 -18.33 3.97 12.91
N CYS A 36 -18.78 4.96 13.68
CA CYS A 36 -20.15 5.02 14.19
C CYS A 36 -21.18 5.43 13.12
N LEU A 37 -20.73 5.95 11.97
CA LEU A 37 -21.58 6.36 10.87
C LEU A 37 -21.72 5.21 9.87
N PRO A 38 -22.92 4.93 9.33
CA PRO A 38 -23.19 3.87 8.36
C PRO A 38 -22.42 4.07 7.03
N ASP A 39 -22.15 3.01 6.25
CA ASP A 39 -21.26 3.07 5.07
C ASP A 39 -21.88 3.95 3.98
N GLU A 40 -23.20 3.93 3.86
CA GLU A 40 -23.99 4.76 2.95
C GLU A 40 -23.87 6.27 3.23
N TRP A 41 -23.37 6.67 4.42
CA TRP A 41 -23.19 8.09 4.77
C TRP A 41 -21.87 8.69 4.31
N ARG A 42 -20.99 7.91 3.64
CA ARG A 42 -19.74 8.41 3.02
C ARG A 42 -19.96 9.68 2.20
N TRP A 43 -21.08 9.75 1.50
CA TRP A 43 -21.39 10.85 0.57
C TRP A 43 -22.21 11.99 1.19
N SER A 44 -22.82 11.81 2.36
CA SER A 44 -23.78 12.76 2.93
C SER A 44 -23.21 13.64 4.04
N VAL A 45 -22.22 13.15 4.81
CA VAL A 45 -21.75 13.83 6.03
C VAL A 45 -20.62 14.83 5.75
N CYS A 46 -19.89 14.68 4.64
CA CYS A 46 -18.79 15.57 4.27
C CYS A 46 -18.51 15.46 2.75
N SER A 47 -19.51 15.70 1.89
CA SER A 47 -19.34 15.53 0.43
C SER A 47 -18.19 16.36 -0.16
N SER A 48 -17.82 17.48 0.47
CA SER A 48 -16.65 18.28 0.10
C SER A 48 -15.30 17.67 0.49
N CYS A 49 -15.30 16.65 1.34
CA CYS A 49 -14.11 16.07 1.96
C CYS A 49 -13.75 14.71 1.36
N TRP A 50 -14.71 14.01 0.77
CA TRP A 50 -14.51 12.71 0.10
C TRP A 50 -14.36 12.87 -1.41
N VAL A 51 -13.57 11.98 -2.05
CA VAL A 51 -13.37 12.03 -3.51
C VAL A 51 -14.70 11.71 -4.12
N GLN A 52 -15.29 12.66 -4.82
CA GLN A 52 -16.53 12.37 -5.52
C GLN A 52 -16.24 11.45 -6.71
N PRO A 53 -17.08 10.44 -7.00
CA PRO A 53 -16.90 9.58 -8.16
C PRO A 53 -16.84 10.35 -9.50
N SER A 54 -17.27 11.62 -9.52
CA SER A 54 -17.12 12.52 -10.66
C SER A 54 -15.69 12.68 -11.14
N VAL A 55 -14.68 12.46 -10.29
CA VAL A 55 -13.27 12.52 -10.72
C VAL A 55 -12.95 11.55 -11.86
N TYR A 56 -13.69 10.42 -11.94
CA TYR A 56 -13.53 9.45 -13.01
C TYR A 56 -14.08 9.94 -14.36
N SER A 57 -14.95 10.96 -14.36
CA SER A 57 -15.54 11.56 -15.56
C SER A 57 -14.76 12.74 -16.12
N GLU A 58 -13.79 13.26 -15.35
CA GLU A 58 -12.96 14.38 -15.77
C GLU A 58 -11.81 13.89 -16.65
N GLN A 59 -11.91 14.14 -17.97
CA GLN A 59 -10.92 13.67 -18.95
C GLN A 59 -9.49 14.11 -18.63
N SER A 60 -9.32 15.32 -18.09
CA SER A 60 -8.00 15.85 -17.70
C SER A 60 -7.31 15.03 -16.63
N ASN A 61 -8.04 14.21 -15.86
CA ASN A 61 -7.43 13.33 -14.86
C ASN A 61 -6.68 12.16 -15.51
N TYR A 62 -6.93 11.87 -16.79
CA TYR A 62 -6.26 10.82 -17.56
C TYR A 62 -5.10 11.36 -18.41
N ASP A 63 -4.87 12.67 -18.44
CA ASP A 63 -3.74 13.25 -19.16
C ASP A 63 -2.42 12.89 -18.44
N PRO A 64 -1.32 12.63 -19.19
CA PRO A 64 -0.01 12.46 -18.59
C PRO A 64 0.41 13.70 -17.77
N PRO A 65 1.26 13.52 -16.75
CA PRO A 65 1.74 14.65 -15.95
C PRO A 65 2.52 15.65 -16.83
N PRO A 66 2.50 16.95 -16.48
CA PRO A 66 3.25 17.96 -17.21
C PRO A 66 4.75 17.61 -17.31
N GLY A 67 5.32 17.81 -18.49
CA GLY A 67 6.74 17.56 -18.75
C GLY A 67 7.10 16.09 -18.97
N PHE A 68 6.14 15.16 -18.95
CA PHE A 68 6.41 13.76 -19.26
C PHE A 68 7.03 13.62 -20.67
N PRO A 69 8.27 13.10 -20.79
CA PRO A 69 8.97 13.05 -22.08
C PRO A 69 8.43 11.95 -23.01
N GLY A 70 7.49 11.14 -22.52
CA GLY A 70 6.91 10.01 -23.23
C GLY A 70 7.64 8.70 -22.98
N TRP A 71 6.92 7.58 -23.13
CA TRP A 71 7.46 6.25 -22.85
C TRP A 71 8.69 5.88 -23.68
N SER A 72 8.77 6.33 -24.93
CA SER A 72 9.92 6.01 -25.79
C SER A 72 11.24 6.52 -25.22
N GLU A 73 11.23 7.66 -24.52
CA GLU A 73 12.43 8.19 -23.89
C GLU A 73 12.66 7.52 -22.53
N ILE A 74 11.62 7.39 -21.71
CA ILE A 74 11.71 6.77 -20.38
C ILE A 74 12.19 5.31 -20.48
N GLU A 75 11.61 4.47 -21.34
CA GLU A 75 12.02 3.06 -21.44
C GLU A 75 13.48 2.90 -21.91
N LYS A 76 14.01 3.90 -22.63
CA LYS A 76 15.39 3.91 -23.12
C LYS A 76 16.37 4.37 -22.04
N THR A 77 15.98 5.32 -21.20
CA THR A 77 16.88 5.97 -20.23
C THR A 77 16.74 5.44 -18.80
N PHE A 78 15.60 4.83 -18.46
CA PHE A 78 15.33 4.32 -17.12
C PHE A 78 16.31 3.21 -16.75
N LYS A 79 17.00 3.38 -15.64
CA LYS A 79 17.86 2.37 -15.03
C LYS A 79 17.34 2.08 -13.64
N PRO A 80 16.93 0.84 -13.33
CA PRO A 80 16.59 0.51 -11.96
C PRO A 80 17.82 0.67 -11.07
N PRO A 81 17.65 1.05 -9.79
CA PRO A 81 18.77 1.17 -8.88
C PRO A 81 19.42 -0.20 -8.67
N SER A 82 20.75 -0.27 -8.76
CA SER A 82 21.50 -1.51 -8.57
C SER A 82 21.57 -1.95 -7.10
N ILE A 83 21.43 -1.00 -6.19
CA ILE A 83 21.43 -1.22 -4.74
C ILE A 83 20.02 -0.89 -4.22
N TYR A 84 19.45 -1.83 -3.48
CA TYR A 84 18.26 -1.61 -2.67
C TYR A 84 18.69 -1.02 -1.32
N ASN A 85 18.69 0.30 -1.25
CA ASN A 85 19.01 1.06 -0.04
C ASN A 85 17.98 2.17 0.16
N PRO A 86 16.83 1.86 0.78
CA PRO A 86 15.76 2.82 1.01
C PRO A 86 16.27 4.10 1.70
N PRO A 87 16.36 5.25 1.00
CA PRO A 87 16.95 6.46 1.58
C PRO A 87 16.20 6.94 2.82
N GLN A 88 14.89 6.69 2.89
CA GLN A 88 14.06 7.03 4.05
C GLN A 88 14.34 6.18 5.30
N LEU A 89 15.08 5.08 5.18
CA LEU A 89 15.52 4.23 6.30
C LEU A 89 17.01 4.42 6.62
N ASP A 90 17.64 5.44 6.04
CA ASP A 90 19.02 5.85 6.35
C ASP A 90 19.01 7.05 7.30
N ALA A 91 19.66 6.90 8.45
CA ALA A 91 19.75 7.95 9.47
C ALA A 91 20.40 9.25 8.96
N THR A 92 21.23 9.21 7.92
CA THR A 92 21.81 10.43 7.34
C THR A 92 20.82 11.21 6.48
N ASN A 93 19.75 10.55 6.01
CA ASN A 93 18.78 11.08 5.05
C ASN A 93 17.38 11.27 5.67
N ALA A 94 17.09 10.65 6.81
CA ALA A 94 15.79 10.70 7.49
C ALA A 94 15.39 12.10 8.03
N GLY A 95 16.14 13.15 7.67
CA GLY A 95 15.96 14.52 8.15
C GLY A 95 16.13 14.63 9.67
N PRO A 96 15.87 15.81 10.27
CA PRO A 96 15.63 15.87 11.69
C PRO A 96 14.35 15.07 11.95
N LEU A 97 14.50 13.82 12.42
CA LEU A 97 13.41 13.00 12.93
C LEU A 97 12.71 13.81 14.03
N PHE A 98 11.68 14.55 13.65
CA PHE A 98 11.01 15.49 14.52
C PHE A 98 10.46 14.70 15.71
N CYS A 99 10.88 15.05 16.92
CA CYS A 99 10.53 14.31 18.13
C CYS A 99 10.93 12.82 18.12
N TYR A 100 12.06 12.43 17.52
CA TYR A 100 12.49 11.01 17.50
C TYR A 100 12.52 10.37 18.89
N GLN A 101 12.74 11.15 19.95
CA GLN A 101 12.72 10.67 21.34
C GLN A 101 11.38 10.03 21.72
N ILE A 102 10.31 10.33 20.99
CA ILE A 102 8.99 9.76 21.15
C ILE A 102 8.68 8.93 19.90
N ASN A 103 8.15 7.73 20.11
CA ASN A 103 7.85 6.79 19.04
C ASN A 103 6.55 7.15 18.31
N TRP A 104 6.57 8.19 17.47
CA TRP A 104 5.38 8.65 16.71
C TRP A 104 5.21 7.98 15.35
N LEU A 105 6.30 7.57 14.70
CA LEU A 105 6.28 7.26 13.26
C LEU A 105 6.45 5.77 12.98
N SER A 106 6.98 4.96 13.91
CA SER A 106 7.10 3.52 13.66
C SER A 106 5.74 2.86 13.48
N HIS A 107 5.70 1.80 12.67
CA HIS A 107 4.52 0.97 12.46
C HIS A 107 3.89 0.53 13.79
N ARG A 108 4.72 0.23 14.82
CA ARG A 108 4.26 -0.22 16.15
C ARG A 108 4.20 0.87 17.22
N SER A 109 4.09 2.14 16.81
CA SER A 109 3.88 3.23 17.76
C SER A 109 2.69 2.93 18.69
N PRO A 110 2.87 2.98 20.03
CA PRO A 110 1.75 2.85 20.97
C PRO A 110 0.96 4.17 21.10
N ILE A 111 1.35 5.23 20.38
CA ILE A 111 0.71 6.54 20.50
C ILE A 111 -0.65 6.48 19.81
N CYS A 112 -1.67 6.93 20.55
CA CYS A 112 -3.08 6.84 20.19
C CYS A 112 -3.64 5.40 20.10
N ASN A 113 -2.86 4.39 20.48
CA ASN A 113 -3.32 3.01 20.62
C ASN A 113 -3.91 2.74 22.02
N PRO A 114 -5.06 2.05 22.12
CA PRO A 114 -5.61 1.63 23.40
C PRO A 114 -4.72 0.55 24.05
N PRO A 115 -4.65 0.48 25.40
CA PRO A 115 -5.45 1.22 26.38
C PRO A 115 -4.81 2.53 26.88
N SER A 116 -3.59 2.84 26.43
CA SER A 116 -2.67 3.75 27.10
C SER A 116 -3.02 5.24 27.04
N LEU A 117 -3.84 5.67 26.07
CA LEU A 117 -4.43 7.01 26.02
C LEU A 117 -5.96 6.88 26.00
N PRO A 118 -6.67 7.29 27.06
CA PRO A 118 -8.11 7.14 27.15
C PRO A 118 -8.78 8.08 26.13
N CYS A 119 -9.30 7.49 25.05
CA CYS A 119 -10.57 7.80 24.39
C CYS A 119 -10.80 9.20 23.77
N CYS A 120 -9.96 10.21 24.02
CA CYS A 120 -10.24 11.62 23.66
C CYS A 120 -9.23 12.28 22.70
N SER A 121 -8.18 11.60 22.24
CA SER A 121 -7.29 12.20 21.24
C SER A 121 -7.98 12.18 19.89
N CYS A 122 -8.21 13.36 19.32
CA CYS A 122 -9.01 13.69 18.14
C CYS A 122 -9.08 12.63 17.02
N LEU A 123 -8.03 11.85 16.79
CA LEU A 123 -7.99 10.79 15.80
C LEU A 123 -9.06 9.70 15.97
N LYS A 124 -9.39 9.24 17.18
CA LYS A 124 -10.47 8.23 17.33
C LYS A 124 -11.85 8.84 17.05
N LEU A 125 -12.06 10.10 17.42
CA LEU A 125 -13.28 10.82 17.07
C LEU A 125 -13.36 11.05 15.56
N CYS A 126 -12.26 11.47 14.93
CA CYS A 126 -12.17 11.59 13.47
C CYS A 126 -12.44 10.27 12.76
N ASN A 127 -11.82 9.17 13.21
CA ASN A 127 -12.01 7.82 12.67
C ASN A 127 -13.45 7.31 12.90
N CYS A 128 -14.07 7.59 14.05
CA CYS A 128 -15.49 7.27 14.29
C CYS A 128 -16.38 7.97 13.25
N CYS A 129 -16.02 9.20 12.91
CA CYS A 129 -16.72 10.02 11.93
C CYS A 129 -16.32 9.73 10.47
N MET A 130 -15.46 8.75 10.18
CA MET A 130 -15.10 8.35 8.80
C MET A 130 -15.97 7.20 8.31
N PRO A 131 -17.03 7.42 7.51
CA PRO A 131 -17.97 6.36 7.20
C PRO A 131 -17.30 5.21 6.44
N GLY A 132 -17.48 3.99 6.93
CA GLY A 132 -16.92 2.77 6.34
C GLY A 132 -15.42 2.58 6.48
N LEU A 133 -14.80 3.20 7.48
CA LEU A 133 -13.51 2.76 8.04
C LEU A 133 -13.69 1.46 8.84
N TYR A 134 -12.77 0.51 8.65
CA TYR A 134 -12.68 -0.75 9.38
C TYR A 134 -11.33 -0.88 10.08
N HIS A 135 -11.33 -1.51 11.24
CA HIS A 135 -10.14 -1.99 11.95
C HIS A 135 -10.00 -3.50 11.70
N ALA A 136 -8.84 -3.93 11.22
CA ALA A 136 -8.49 -5.33 11.05
C ALA A 136 -7.34 -5.70 11.98
N ASP A 137 -7.48 -6.83 12.67
CA ASP A 137 -6.38 -7.48 13.37
C ASP A 137 -5.74 -8.48 12.41
N VAL A 138 -4.58 -8.16 11.82
CA VAL A 138 -3.97 -9.04 10.81
C VAL A 138 -3.54 -10.41 11.36
N ALA A 139 -3.40 -10.58 12.67
CA ALA A 139 -3.12 -11.91 13.22
C ALA A 139 -4.35 -12.83 13.18
N ALA A 140 -5.56 -12.26 13.18
CA ALA A 140 -6.83 -13.00 13.20
C ALA A 140 -7.61 -12.91 11.88
N ASP A 141 -7.54 -11.75 11.20
CA ASP A 141 -8.45 -11.34 10.14
C ASP A 141 -7.75 -11.15 8.78
N LEU A 142 -6.43 -11.39 8.65
CA LEU A 142 -5.68 -11.06 7.42
C LEU A 142 -6.33 -11.64 6.16
N ASP A 143 -6.66 -12.93 6.13
CA ASP A 143 -7.32 -13.54 4.97
C ASP A 143 -8.64 -12.87 4.63
N SER A 144 -9.46 -12.58 5.65
CA SER A 144 -10.75 -11.93 5.46
C SER A 144 -10.58 -10.51 4.93
N MET A 145 -9.57 -9.78 5.42
CA MET A 145 -9.22 -8.43 4.96
C MET A 145 -8.77 -8.47 3.50
N LEU A 146 -7.86 -9.37 3.13
CA LEU A 146 -7.36 -9.52 1.76
C LEU A 146 -8.48 -9.93 0.80
N LEU A 147 -9.32 -10.90 1.17
CA LEU A 147 -10.51 -11.27 0.41
C LEU A 147 -11.45 -10.10 0.20
N LYS A 148 -11.65 -9.27 1.24
CA LYS A 148 -12.51 -8.10 1.14
C LYS A 148 -11.93 -7.02 0.22
N MET A 149 -10.62 -6.78 0.28
CA MET A 149 -9.92 -5.90 -0.67
C MET A 149 -10.10 -6.37 -2.12
N LEU A 150 -9.98 -7.68 -2.35
CA LEU A 150 -10.12 -8.31 -3.68
C LEU A 150 -11.57 -8.56 -4.11
N SER A 151 -12.55 -8.24 -3.26
CA SER A 151 -13.97 -8.50 -3.57
C SER A 151 -14.59 -7.50 -4.53
N VAL A 152 -13.90 -6.38 -4.79
CA VAL A 152 -14.34 -5.40 -5.78
C VAL A 152 -13.99 -5.93 -7.16
N PRO A 153 -14.98 -6.19 -8.04
CA PRO A 153 -14.70 -6.70 -9.36
C PRO A 153 -13.90 -5.65 -10.14
N PRO A 154 -12.75 -6.01 -10.70
CA PRO A 154 -11.98 -5.11 -11.54
C PRO A 154 -12.75 -4.76 -12.81
N THR A 155 -12.42 -3.64 -13.45
CA THR A 155 -12.98 -3.35 -14.77
C THR A 155 -12.51 -4.40 -15.79
N SER A 156 -13.29 -4.66 -16.84
CA SER A 156 -12.99 -5.71 -17.82
C SER A 156 -11.69 -5.51 -18.61
N VAL A 157 -11.08 -4.33 -18.51
CA VAL A 157 -9.83 -3.96 -19.19
C VAL A 157 -8.63 -3.87 -18.24
N ALA A 158 -8.80 -4.19 -16.96
CA ALA A 158 -7.72 -4.17 -15.98
C ALA A 158 -6.62 -5.20 -16.32
N PRO A 159 -5.33 -4.85 -16.22
CA PRO A 159 -4.21 -5.76 -16.51
C PRO A 159 -3.93 -6.71 -15.34
N LEU A 160 -4.87 -7.61 -15.04
CA LEU A 160 -4.82 -8.48 -13.85
C LEU A 160 -3.67 -9.50 -13.87
N ASP A 161 -3.20 -9.89 -15.06
CA ASP A 161 -2.00 -10.72 -15.22
C ASP A 161 -0.76 -10.03 -14.62
N LEU A 162 -0.70 -8.71 -14.75
CA LEU A 162 0.40 -7.87 -14.31
C LEU A 162 0.21 -7.38 -12.87
N LEU A 163 -0.98 -6.89 -12.56
CA LEU A 163 -1.28 -6.09 -11.36
C LEU A 163 -2.29 -6.69 -10.40
N GLY A 164 -2.89 -7.83 -10.75
CA GLY A 164 -3.89 -8.49 -9.92
C GLY A 164 -3.33 -8.90 -8.56
N GLY A 165 -4.06 -8.56 -7.50
CA GLY A 165 -3.77 -8.98 -6.14
C GLY A 165 -3.54 -7.85 -5.15
N VAL A 166 -3.16 -8.23 -3.93
CA VAL A 166 -2.78 -7.32 -2.85
C VAL A 166 -1.27 -7.28 -2.75
N LEU A 167 -0.73 -6.06 -2.71
CA LEU A 167 0.68 -5.74 -2.57
C LEU A 167 0.95 -5.29 -1.13
N TRP A 168 1.96 -5.86 -0.49
CA TRP A 168 2.55 -5.39 0.77
C TRP A 168 3.73 -4.48 0.50
N MET A 169 3.80 -3.33 1.15
CA MET A 169 4.87 -2.35 1.02
C MET A 169 6.04 -2.68 1.98
N ASP A 170 6.77 -3.76 1.68
CA ASP A 170 7.92 -4.23 2.47
C ASP A 170 9.07 -3.21 2.46
N GLY A 171 9.46 -2.72 3.64
CA GLY A 171 10.46 -1.66 3.81
C GLY A 171 9.92 -0.25 3.58
N ASN A 172 8.60 -0.07 3.58
CA ASN A 172 8.00 1.26 3.59
C ASN A 172 8.17 1.89 4.98
N TYR A 173 8.57 3.16 5.04
CA TYR A 173 8.65 3.90 6.30
C TYR A 173 7.30 4.52 6.68
N ALA A 174 6.52 4.91 5.67
CA ALA A 174 5.17 5.40 5.85
C ALA A 174 4.30 4.27 6.43
N PRO A 175 3.34 4.56 7.33
CA PRO A 175 2.45 3.57 7.92
C PRO A 175 1.34 3.14 6.93
N GLU A 176 1.72 2.91 5.68
CA GLU A 176 0.92 2.26 4.63
C GLU A 176 1.46 0.85 4.44
N VAL A 177 0.59 -0.15 4.54
CA VAL A 177 1.03 -1.55 4.61
C VAL A 177 0.60 -2.35 3.39
N PHE A 178 -0.70 -2.38 3.09
CA PHE A 178 -1.24 -3.10 1.94
C PHE A 178 -1.96 -2.19 0.97
N MET A 179 -1.87 -2.48 -0.32
CA MET A 179 -2.73 -1.89 -1.34
C MET A 179 -3.12 -2.91 -2.41
N THR A 180 -4.24 -2.73 -3.09
CA THR A 180 -4.51 -3.39 -4.37
C THR A 180 -4.79 -2.35 -5.45
N LEU A 181 -4.51 -2.71 -6.70
CA LEU A 181 -4.85 -1.90 -7.88
C LEU A 181 -6.06 -2.47 -8.64
N ASP A 182 -6.66 -3.56 -8.12
CA ASP A 182 -7.83 -4.23 -8.69
C ASP A 182 -9.07 -3.30 -8.66
N ASP A 183 -9.16 -2.40 -7.67
CA ASP A 183 -10.24 -1.42 -7.54
C ASP A 183 -10.02 -0.13 -8.36
N ALA A 184 -8.93 -0.03 -9.12
CA ALA A 184 -8.72 1.12 -10.00
C ALA A 184 -9.70 1.12 -11.18
N ASN A 185 -10.15 2.31 -11.57
CA ASN A 185 -10.98 2.50 -12.75
C ASN A 185 -10.09 2.52 -14.00
N TRP A 186 -9.81 1.33 -14.55
CA TRP A 186 -9.05 1.20 -15.79
C TRP A 186 -9.92 1.53 -17.01
N ILE A 187 -9.44 2.46 -17.84
CA ILE A 187 -10.05 2.82 -19.14
C ILE A 187 -9.35 2.13 -20.31
N SER A 188 -8.16 1.58 -20.07
CA SER A 188 -7.42 0.71 -20.96
C SER A 188 -6.52 -0.22 -20.12
N PRO A 189 -5.91 -1.25 -20.72
CA PRO A 189 -4.91 -2.07 -20.02
C PRO A 189 -3.67 -1.32 -19.55
N SER A 190 -3.48 -0.07 -20.01
CA SER A 190 -2.32 0.74 -19.71
C SER A 190 -2.63 1.99 -18.89
N VAL A 191 -3.90 2.38 -18.71
CA VAL A 191 -4.26 3.62 -18.00
C VAL A 191 -5.46 3.39 -17.08
N GLY A 192 -5.31 3.78 -15.82
CA GLY A 192 -6.38 3.75 -14.84
C GLY A 192 -6.29 4.87 -13.80
N LEU A 193 -7.39 5.06 -13.06
CA LEU A 193 -7.46 5.99 -11.93
C LEU A 193 -7.78 5.22 -10.65
N LYS A 194 -6.97 5.40 -9.61
CA LYS A 194 -7.19 4.84 -8.27
C LYS A 194 -7.39 5.95 -7.25
N ILE A 195 -8.37 5.79 -6.38
CA ILE A 195 -8.49 6.63 -5.19
C ILE A 195 -7.63 5.98 -4.09
N GLY A 196 -6.60 6.68 -3.63
CA GLY A 196 -5.64 6.18 -2.64
C GLY A 196 -6.26 5.86 -1.27
N ALA A 197 -7.44 6.40 -0.96
CA ALA A 197 -8.16 6.06 0.27
C ALA A 197 -8.70 4.62 0.28
N TYR A 198 -8.95 4.02 -0.89
CA TYR A 198 -9.68 2.76 -0.99
C TYR A 198 -8.77 1.55 -1.17
N ASN A 199 -9.09 0.47 -0.45
CA ASN A 199 -8.31 -0.75 -0.41
C ASN A 199 -6.81 -0.47 -0.23
N TRP A 200 -6.52 0.44 0.70
CA TRP A 200 -5.19 0.87 1.08
C TRP A 200 -5.15 0.92 2.60
N THR A 201 -4.34 0.05 3.20
CA THR A 201 -4.32 -0.10 4.65
C THR A 201 -3.27 0.79 5.27
N HIS A 202 -3.58 1.28 6.47
CA HIS A 202 -2.67 2.06 7.27
C HIS A 202 -2.54 1.46 8.66
N ASP A 203 -1.39 1.57 9.31
CA ASP A 203 -1.28 1.09 10.69
C ASP A 203 -2.26 1.84 11.59
N GLU A 204 -2.87 1.13 12.54
CA GLU A 204 -3.62 1.77 13.63
C GLU A 204 -2.61 2.44 14.58
N THR A 205 -2.01 3.55 14.17
CA THR A 205 -1.13 4.41 14.98
C THR A 205 -1.59 5.86 14.84
N CYS A 206 -1.03 6.77 15.63
CA CYS A 206 -1.27 8.20 15.46
C CYS A 206 -0.98 8.65 14.02
N PHE A 207 0.19 8.33 13.48
CA PHE A 207 0.58 8.74 12.14
C PHE A 207 -0.21 7.99 11.05
N GLY A 208 -0.45 6.69 11.20
CA GLY A 208 -1.30 5.93 10.27
C GLY A 208 -2.74 6.43 10.26
N GLY A 209 -3.29 6.84 11.41
CA GLY A 209 -4.59 7.50 11.51
C GLY A 209 -4.61 8.87 10.82
N MET A 210 -3.58 9.69 11.02
CA MET A 210 -3.45 10.96 10.31
C MET A 210 -3.37 10.77 8.80
N MET A 211 -2.63 9.77 8.32
CA MET A 211 -2.53 9.48 6.89
C MET A 211 -3.82 8.89 6.35
N ALA A 212 -4.46 7.93 7.00
CA ALA A 212 -5.76 7.41 6.58
C ALA A 212 -6.82 8.52 6.48
N ASN A 213 -6.84 9.46 7.45
CA ASN A 213 -7.68 10.65 7.37
C ASN A 213 -7.23 11.59 6.24
N GLY A 214 -5.94 11.84 6.06
CA GLY A 214 -5.42 12.72 5.01
C GLY A 214 -5.71 12.19 3.61
N THR A 215 -5.53 10.89 3.39
CA THR A 215 -5.81 10.20 2.13
C THR A 215 -7.29 10.10 1.85
N ALA A 216 -8.17 10.13 2.86
CA ALA A 216 -9.62 10.05 2.72
C ALA A 216 -10.37 11.40 2.74
N ILE A 217 -9.90 12.40 3.51
CA ILE A 217 -10.62 13.64 3.87
C ILE A 217 -9.99 14.90 3.24
N SER A 218 -8.71 14.88 2.83
CA SER A 218 -8.09 16.09 2.25
C SER A 218 -8.67 16.44 0.87
N TYR A 219 -8.55 17.70 0.45
CA TYR A 219 -9.15 18.30 -0.76
C TYR A 219 -8.86 17.59 -2.10
N ALA A 220 -7.96 16.60 -2.12
CA ALA A 220 -7.79 15.66 -3.21
C ALA A 220 -7.39 14.32 -2.59
N PRO A 221 -8.36 13.51 -2.16
CA PRO A 221 -8.03 12.22 -1.57
C PRO A 221 -7.32 11.44 -2.66
N LEU A 222 -6.07 11.06 -2.38
CA LEU A 222 -4.99 10.95 -3.38
C LEU A 222 -5.46 10.24 -4.64
N LEU A 223 -5.91 11.00 -5.63
CA LEU A 223 -6.30 10.43 -6.92
C LEU A 223 -4.99 10.13 -7.62
N LEU A 224 -4.76 8.86 -7.90
CA LEU A 224 -3.58 8.37 -8.58
C LEU A 224 -3.97 7.97 -9.99
N ARG A 225 -3.33 8.60 -10.96
CA ARG A 225 -3.28 8.10 -12.33
C ARG A 225 -2.18 7.05 -12.42
N LEU A 226 -2.58 5.86 -12.83
CA LEU A 226 -1.75 4.70 -13.10
C LEU A 226 -1.50 4.65 -14.59
N GLU A 227 -0.24 4.60 -15.01
CA GLU A 227 0.12 4.37 -16.41
C GLU A 227 1.17 3.27 -16.53
N VAL A 228 0.83 2.20 -17.25
CA VAL A 228 1.71 1.06 -17.53
C VAL A 228 2.47 1.32 -18.82
N SER A 229 3.80 1.22 -18.75
CA SER A 229 4.69 1.29 -19.90
C SER A 229 4.35 0.27 -21.00
N PRO A 230 4.61 0.59 -22.29
CA PRO A 230 4.47 -0.36 -23.40
C PRO A 230 5.17 -1.71 -23.19
N ASN A 231 6.37 -1.72 -22.59
CA ASN A 231 7.12 -2.95 -22.30
C ASN A 231 6.69 -3.64 -20.99
N LYS A 232 5.72 -3.07 -20.26
CA LYS A 232 5.18 -3.58 -18.98
C LYS A 232 6.22 -3.69 -17.83
N LYS A 233 7.38 -3.04 -17.94
CA LYS A 233 8.41 -3.01 -16.89
C LYS A 233 8.23 -1.89 -15.88
N LEU A 234 7.59 -0.81 -16.29
CA LEU A 234 7.38 0.38 -15.49
C LEU A 234 5.90 0.68 -15.34
N ILE A 235 5.55 1.19 -14.17
CA ILE A 235 4.28 1.86 -13.92
C ILE A 235 4.59 3.23 -13.33
N MET A 236 3.99 4.25 -13.92
CA MET A 236 4.01 5.61 -13.41
C MET A 236 2.74 5.85 -12.61
N LEU A 237 2.91 6.28 -11.36
CA LEU A 237 1.87 6.74 -10.46
C LEU A 237 2.02 8.27 -10.35
N SER A 238 1.01 9.02 -10.78
CA SER A 238 1.03 10.48 -10.73
C SER A 238 -0.26 11.02 -10.16
N ILE A 239 -0.21 12.15 -9.45
CA ILE A 239 -1.41 12.83 -8.94
C ILE A 239 -1.92 13.81 -10.02
N PRO A 240 -3.13 13.61 -10.59
CA PRO A 240 -3.65 14.53 -11.60
C PRO A 240 -3.88 15.95 -11.07
N GLY A 241 -3.85 16.92 -11.97
CA GLY A 241 -4.14 18.33 -11.64
C GLY A 241 -3.02 19.08 -10.91
N ILE A 242 -1.96 18.40 -10.46
CA ILE A 242 -0.78 19.07 -9.92
C ILE A 242 0.04 19.66 -11.07
N LYS A 243 0.11 21.00 -11.11
CA LYS A 243 0.71 21.77 -12.22
C LYS A 243 2.23 21.71 -12.31
N GLN A 244 2.90 21.18 -11.29
CA GLN A 244 4.35 20.96 -11.28
C GLN A 244 4.61 19.54 -10.80
N ALA A 245 5.33 18.77 -11.60
CA ALA A 245 5.96 17.54 -11.13
C ALA A 245 7.03 17.94 -10.11
N ALA A 246 6.62 18.09 -8.86
CA ALA A 246 7.54 18.11 -7.73
C ALA A 246 7.89 16.65 -7.38
N ASP A 247 9.07 16.45 -6.81
CA ASP A 247 9.69 15.15 -6.49
C ASP A 247 8.70 14.18 -5.82
N ASN A 248 7.75 14.69 -5.03
CA ASN A 248 6.81 13.88 -4.26
C ASN A 248 5.54 13.42 -5.01
N ASN A 249 5.32 13.89 -6.24
CA ASN A 249 4.04 13.69 -6.95
C ASN A 249 4.10 12.70 -8.10
N LEU A 250 5.29 12.13 -8.36
CA LEU A 250 5.51 11.11 -9.37
C LEU A 250 6.29 9.93 -8.77
N ILE A 251 5.72 8.75 -8.91
CA ILE A 251 6.21 7.52 -8.31
C ILE A 251 6.38 6.51 -9.44
N TRP A 252 7.50 5.78 -9.42
CA TRP A 252 7.76 4.69 -10.33
C TRP A 252 7.61 3.36 -9.61
N MET A 253 6.96 2.39 -10.24
CA MET A 253 7.06 0.98 -9.86
C MET A 253 7.77 0.24 -10.98
N TYR A 254 8.97 -0.26 -10.70
CA TYR A 254 9.76 -1.08 -11.61
C TYR A 254 9.47 -2.56 -11.36
N ARG A 255 9.34 -3.35 -12.42
CA ARG A 255 9.17 -4.80 -12.36
C ARG A 255 10.51 -5.50 -12.58
N PRO A 256 11.11 -6.10 -11.56
CA PRO A 256 12.26 -6.99 -11.73
C PRO A 256 11.99 -8.12 -12.73
N GLU A 257 12.99 -8.42 -13.56
CA GLU A 257 12.96 -9.53 -14.52
C GLU A 257 13.85 -10.71 -14.09
N GLU A 258 13.52 -11.89 -14.60
CA GLU A 258 14.30 -13.10 -14.33
C GLU A 258 15.77 -12.92 -14.71
N GLY A 259 16.67 -13.23 -13.79
CA GLY A 259 18.12 -13.06 -13.94
C GLY A 259 18.66 -11.72 -13.45
N GLU A 260 17.80 -10.73 -13.16
CA GLU A 260 18.22 -9.49 -12.53
C GLU A 260 18.53 -9.70 -11.04
N LYS A 261 19.60 -9.05 -10.58
CA LYS A 261 20.06 -9.12 -9.19
C LYS A 261 20.16 -7.73 -8.60
N PHE A 262 19.55 -7.57 -7.45
CA PHE A 262 19.62 -6.36 -6.65
C PHE A 262 20.34 -6.70 -5.34
N PHE A 263 21.16 -5.78 -4.84
CA PHE A 263 21.94 -6.00 -3.63
C PHE A 263 21.54 -5.03 -2.55
N LYS A 264 21.55 -5.47 -1.30
CA LYS A 264 21.43 -4.61 -0.13
C LYS A 264 22.79 -3.95 0.17
N PRO A 265 22.85 -2.93 1.06
CA PRO A 265 24.11 -2.27 1.42
C PRO A 265 25.17 -3.22 2.01
N ASP A 266 24.73 -4.31 2.65
CA ASP A 266 25.61 -5.35 3.21
C ASP A 266 26.16 -6.33 2.16
N GLY A 267 25.80 -6.15 0.88
CA GLY A 267 26.20 -7.01 -0.23
C GLY A 267 25.36 -8.28 -0.39
N SER A 268 24.37 -8.52 0.47
CA SER A 268 23.45 -9.64 0.31
C SER A 268 22.47 -9.40 -0.84
N GLU A 269 22.08 -10.48 -1.51
CA GLU A 269 21.12 -10.41 -2.63
C GLU A 269 19.69 -10.18 -2.09
N LEU A 270 19.02 -9.14 -2.60
CA LEU A 270 17.62 -8.87 -2.31
C LEU A 270 16.75 -9.95 -2.94
N GLN A 271 16.03 -10.69 -2.09
CA GLN A 271 15.08 -11.69 -2.53
C GLN A 271 13.79 -11.02 -3.03
N TRP A 272 13.34 -11.37 -4.23
CA TRP A 272 12.10 -10.92 -4.86
C TRP A 272 11.49 -12.08 -5.66
N ALA A 273 10.18 -12.00 -5.92
CA ALA A 273 9.45 -13.02 -6.68
C ALA A 273 8.70 -12.40 -7.88
N PRO A 274 8.35 -13.18 -8.92
CA PRO A 274 7.48 -12.71 -10.00
C PRO A 274 6.18 -12.11 -9.45
N GLY A 275 5.89 -10.87 -9.85
CA GLY A 275 4.74 -10.10 -9.36
C GLY A 275 5.09 -9.09 -8.26
N ASP A 276 6.30 -9.13 -7.71
CA ASP A 276 6.85 -8.05 -6.89
C ASP A 276 7.23 -6.85 -7.76
N TRP A 277 7.16 -5.66 -7.16
CA TRP A 277 7.56 -4.41 -7.77
C TRP A 277 8.52 -3.67 -6.85
N MET A 278 9.51 -2.99 -7.43
CA MET A 278 10.35 -2.04 -6.72
C MET A 278 9.78 -0.63 -6.92
N ARG A 279 9.25 -0.03 -5.85
CA ARG A 279 8.75 1.33 -5.87
C ARG A 279 9.93 2.28 -5.66
N CYS A 280 10.06 3.29 -6.52
CA CYS A 280 11.11 4.32 -6.47
C CYS A 280 10.51 5.72 -6.66
N THR A 281 11.06 6.70 -5.95
CA THR A 281 10.93 8.13 -6.26
C THR A 281 12.32 8.71 -6.37
N PHE A 282 12.50 9.53 -7.39
CA PHE A 282 13.74 10.21 -7.72
C PHE A 282 13.58 11.71 -7.50
N GLN A 283 14.69 12.40 -7.21
CA GLN A 283 14.70 13.85 -7.06
C GLN A 283 14.29 14.55 -8.36
N ASP A 284 14.82 14.12 -9.51
CA ASP A 284 14.23 14.45 -10.80
C ASP A 284 13.25 13.33 -11.19
N PRO A 285 11.94 13.60 -11.26
CA PRO A 285 10.94 12.56 -11.47
C PRO A 285 11.05 11.86 -12.83
N TYR A 286 11.75 12.42 -13.81
CA TYR A 286 11.92 11.81 -15.14
C TYR A 286 13.36 11.36 -15.42
N ASP A 287 14.30 11.53 -14.47
CA ASP A 287 15.67 11.05 -14.57
C ASP A 287 15.99 10.04 -13.44
N SER A 288 15.98 8.76 -13.80
CA SER A 288 16.33 7.64 -12.90
C SER A 288 17.79 7.63 -12.43
N THR A 289 18.65 8.49 -12.99
CA THR A 289 20.04 8.64 -12.54
C THR A 289 20.18 9.71 -11.45
N SER A 290 19.14 10.50 -11.22
CA SER A 290 19.09 11.45 -10.10
C SER A 290 18.97 10.70 -8.76
N PRO A 291 19.31 11.34 -7.63
CA PRO A 291 19.24 10.70 -6.32
C PRO A 291 17.85 10.14 -6.02
N LEU A 292 17.80 8.91 -5.48
CA LEU A 292 16.57 8.37 -4.91
C LEU A 292 16.20 9.16 -3.65
N THR A 293 14.92 9.48 -3.50
CA THR A 293 14.36 10.09 -2.29
C THR A 293 13.52 9.12 -1.48
N TYR A 294 13.01 8.05 -2.09
CA TYR A 294 12.16 7.07 -1.41
C TYR A 294 12.09 5.73 -2.18
N GLN A 295 12.21 4.59 -1.49
CA GLN A 295 12.22 3.27 -2.12
C GLN A 295 11.66 2.16 -1.22
N TYR A 296 10.85 1.24 -1.74
CA TYR A 296 10.46 0.00 -1.03
C TYR A 296 10.09 -1.12 -2.02
N MET A 297 9.93 -2.36 -1.53
CA MET A 297 9.39 -3.46 -2.33
C MET A 297 7.88 -3.59 -2.14
N ALA A 298 7.10 -3.42 -3.20
CA ALA A 298 5.69 -3.75 -3.23
C ALA A 298 5.53 -5.23 -3.62
N ARG A 299 5.44 -6.10 -2.62
CA ARG A 299 5.42 -7.56 -2.78
C ARG A 299 4.01 -8.09 -2.90
N ARG A 300 3.72 -8.94 -3.89
CA ARG A 300 2.38 -9.54 -3.99
C ARG A 300 2.20 -10.56 -2.88
N VAL A 301 1.29 -10.31 -1.93
CA VAL A 301 1.00 -11.22 -0.81
C VAL A 301 -0.12 -12.19 -1.12
N ALA A 302 -1.13 -11.75 -1.87
CA ALA A 302 -2.23 -12.64 -2.27
C ALA A 302 -2.89 -12.18 -3.57
N TYR A 303 -3.55 -13.10 -4.26
CA TYR A 303 -4.37 -12.82 -5.43
C TYR A 303 -5.50 -13.85 -5.56
N MET A 304 -6.51 -13.56 -6.38
CA MET A 304 -7.55 -14.53 -6.72
C MET A 304 -7.11 -15.34 -7.95
N ASP A 305 -7.17 -16.66 -7.87
CA ASP A 305 -6.98 -17.51 -9.05
C ASP A 305 -8.25 -17.57 -9.94
N ALA A 306 -8.16 -18.30 -11.04
CA ALA A 306 -9.26 -18.44 -12.00
C ALA A 306 -10.51 -19.11 -11.40
N ASP A 307 -10.36 -19.87 -10.32
CA ASP A 307 -11.46 -20.55 -9.61
C ASP A 307 -12.07 -19.66 -8.52
N GLY A 308 -11.59 -18.42 -8.35
CA GLY A 308 -12.03 -17.53 -7.27
C GLY A 308 -11.53 -17.97 -5.90
N THR A 309 -10.39 -18.66 -5.85
CA THR A 309 -9.70 -19.02 -4.60
C THR A 309 -8.61 -18.01 -4.28
N LEU A 310 -8.51 -17.61 -3.00
CA LEU A 310 -7.40 -16.80 -2.54
C LEU A 310 -6.11 -17.63 -2.55
N VAL A 311 -5.14 -17.21 -3.36
CA VAL A 311 -3.79 -17.78 -3.38
C VAL A 311 -2.86 -16.85 -2.59
N LYS A 312 -2.17 -17.42 -1.60
CA LYS A 312 -1.17 -16.74 -0.76
C LYS A 312 0.23 -17.00 -1.33
N THR A 313 1.12 -16.02 -1.27
CA THR A 313 2.50 -16.13 -1.75
C THR A 313 3.50 -16.28 -0.58
N ALA A 314 4.78 -16.50 -0.88
CA ALA A 314 5.84 -16.47 0.13
C ALA A 314 5.93 -15.10 0.87
N ALA A 315 5.54 -14.00 0.22
CA ALA A 315 5.52 -12.69 0.85
C ALA A 315 4.43 -12.59 1.94
N TYR A 316 3.31 -13.29 1.79
CA TYR A 316 2.29 -13.41 2.84
C TYR A 316 2.89 -14.09 4.08
N GLU A 317 3.58 -15.21 3.90
CA GLU A 317 4.19 -15.96 5.00
C GLU A 317 5.24 -15.11 5.71
N LYS A 318 6.08 -14.40 4.94
CA LYS A 318 7.04 -13.44 5.48
C LYS A 318 6.34 -12.35 6.30
N PHE A 319 5.27 -11.74 5.79
CA PHE A 319 4.54 -10.72 6.52
C PHE A 319 4.01 -11.26 7.86
N VAL A 320 3.45 -12.47 7.88
CA VAL A 320 2.96 -13.11 9.11
C VAL A 320 4.09 -13.36 10.12
N VAL A 321 5.31 -13.65 9.66
CA VAL A 321 6.49 -13.74 10.53
C VAL A 321 6.86 -12.35 11.07
N ASP A 322 6.94 -11.34 10.20
CA ASP A 322 7.31 -9.97 10.56
C ASP A 322 6.32 -9.31 11.54
N GLU A 323 5.04 -9.62 11.43
CA GLU A 323 4.01 -9.19 12.39
C GLU A 323 4.21 -9.77 13.79
N LYS A 324 4.81 -10.96 13.89
CA LYS A 324 5.04 -11.66 15.17
C LYS A 324 6.42 -11.40 15.77
N MET A 325 7.36 -10.89 14.98
CA MET A 325 8.71 -10.58 15.46
C MET A 325 8.67 -9.51 16.54
N ASP A 326 9.52 -9.62 17.55
CA ASP A 326 9.77 -8.53 18.49
C ASP A 326 10.44 -7.34 17.78
N LEU A 327 10.38 -6.15 18.38
CA LEU A 327 11.17 -5.03 17.91
C LEU A 327 12.66 -5.38 18.01
N PRO A 328 13.45 -5.23 16.91
CA PRO A 328 14.89 -5.50 16.93
C PRO A 328 15.62 -4.77 18.07
N HIS A 329 15.23 -3.53 18.34
CA HIS A 329 15.77 -2.72 19.43
C HIS A 329 14.64 -2.28 20.38
N PRO A 330 14.59 -2.79 21.62
CA PRO A 330 13.54 -2.43 22.57
C PRO A 330 13.50 -0.94 22.89
N ASN A 331 12.30 -0.38 22.83
CA ASN A 331 12.00 0.96 23.26
C ASN A 331 11.93 1.10 24.80
N THR A 332 11.92 2.34 25.28
CA THR A 332 11.67 2.66 26.70
C THR A 332 10.22 3.05 26.95
N CYS A 333 9.83 3.07 28.23
CA CYS A 333 8.53 3.56 28.69
C CYS A 333 7.35 2.89 27.96
N CYS A 334 7.27 1.56 27.94
CA CYS A 334 6.19 0.81 27.25
C CYS A 334 6.05 1.16 25.76
N ASN A 335 7.18 1.25 25.06
CA ASN A 335 7.30 1.60 23.64
C ASN A 335 7.06 3.07 23.26
N TYR A 336 6.86 3.98 24.23
CA TYR A 336 6.66 5.39 23.95
C TYR A 336 7.97 6.14 23.65
N GLY A 337 9.07 5.74 24.26
CA GLY A 337 10.35 6.45 24.15
C GLY A 337 11.33 5.74 23.21
N ASN A 338 11.99 6.49 22.34
CA ASN A 338 13.20 6.05 21.63
C ASN A 338 14.48 6.71 22.21
N CYS A 339 14.41 7.35 23.38
CA CYS A 339 15.56 8.08 23.94
C CYS A 339 16.78 7.20 24.25
N ASN A 340 16.60 5.88 24.33
CA ASN A 340 17.67 4.90 24.49
C ASN A 340 18.25 4.38 23.16
N LEU A 341 17.68 4.76 22.02
CA LEU A 341 18.06 4.25 20.71
C LEU A 341 18.92 5.27 19.96
N GLN A 342 19.94 4.79 19.28
CA GLN A 342 20.60 5.56 18.23
C GLN A 342 19.67 5.71 17.01
N PRO A 343 19.84 6.73 16.16
CA PRO A 343 18.99 6.95 15.00
C PRO A 343 18.81 5.71 14.10
N GLN A 344 19.89 4.98 13.82
CA GLN A 344 19.80 3.76 13.01
C GLN A 344 19.00 2.66 13.70
N GLN A 345 19.19 2.46 15.02
CA GLN A 345 18.43 1.46 15.78
C GLN A 345 16.92 1.75 15.76
N TYR A 346 16.55 3.03 15.76
CA TYR A 346 15.16 3.45 15.59
C TYR A 346 14.63 3.10 14.19
N LEU A 347 15.41 3.31 13.14
CA LEU A 347 15.03 2.98 11.77
C LEU A 347 14.94 1.47 11.53
N ASP A 348 15.82 0.67 12.15
CA ASP A 348 15.78 -0.79 12.09
C ASP A 348 14.44 -1.35 12.61
N ASN A 349 13.79 -0.66 13.56
CA ASN A 349 12.50 -1.06 14.11
C ASN A 349 11.33 -0.93 13.11
N PHE A 350 11.49 -0.24 11.97
CA PHE A 350 10.45 -0.18 10.92
C PHE A 350 10.25 -1.51 10.18
N SER A 351 11.17 -2.46 10.34
CA SER A 351 10.98 -3.83 9.84
C SER A 351 9.81 -4.56 10.53
N ALA A 352 9.50 -4.22 11.78
CA ALA A 352 8.44 -4.86 12.55
C ALA A 352 7.06 -4.30 12.19
N GLN A 353 6.15 -5.17 11.74
CA GLN A 353 4.84 -4.76 11.22
C GLN A 353 3.80 -4.61 12.34
N ASN A 354 2.83 -3.70 12.19
CA ASN A 354 1.73 -3.57 13.15
C ASN A 354 0.66 -4.64 12.92
N ARG A 355 0.23 -5.25 14.01
CA ARG A 355 -0.89 -6.18 14.06
C ARG A 355 -2.23 -5.53 13.69
N ARG A 356 -2.39 -4.24 13.94
CA ARG A 356 -3.66 -3.54 13.74
C ARG A 356 -3.58 -2.60 12.56
N GLN A 357 -4.50 -2.78 11.65
CA GLN A 357 -4.59 -2.02 10.40
C GLN A 357 -5.95 -1.32 10.32
N MET A 358 -5.98 -0.18 9.66
CA MET A 358 -7.18 0.54 9.27
C MET A 358 -7.34 0.47 7.76
N VAL A 359 -8.56 0.26 7.29
CA VAL A 359 -8.85 0.17 5.86
C VAL A 359 -10.22 0.74 5.56
N ILE A 360 -10.33 1.44 4.42
CA ILE A 360 -11.61 1.80 3.83
C ILE A 360 -11.75 0.92 2.58
N TYR A 361 -12.71 0.01 2.61
CA TYR A 361 -12.94 -0.85 1.45
C TYR A 361 -13.52 -0.05 0.28
N ALA A 362 -12.98 -0.30 -0.90
CA ALA A 362 -13.54 0.21 -2.14
C ALA A 362 -14.99 -0.26 -2.29
N GLN A 363 -15.83 0.61 -2.85
CA GLN A 363 -17.12 0.19 -3.38
C GLN A 363 -16.92 -0.26 -4.83
N PRO A 364 -17.78 -1.14 -5.38
CA PRO A 364 -17.79 -1.40 -6.81
C PRO A 364 -17.80 -0.08 -7.58
N PRO A 365 -16.93 0.11 -8.58
CA PRO A 365 -16.93 1.34 -9.35
C PRO A 365 -18.33 1.55 -9.93
N PRO A 366 -18.84 2.80 -9.99
CA PRO A 366 -20.02 3.07 -10.78
C PRO A 366 -19.64 2.65 -12.20
N GLY A 367 -20.28 1.60 -12.73
CA GLY A 367 -19.84 0.94 -13.96
C GLY A 367 -19.57 1.90 -15.12
N PRO A 368 -18.83 1.47 -16.16
CA PRO A 368 -18.42 2.34 -17.26
C PRO A 368 -19.66 3.00 -17.87
N PHE A 369 -19.77 4.32 -17.69
CA PHE A 369 -20.85 5.14 -18.26
C PHE A 369 -22.27 4.78 -17.81
N SER A 370 -22.54 4.81 -16.50
CA SER A 370 -23.80 5.44 -16.07
C SER A 370 -23.55 6.94 -15.98
N VAL A 371 -23.56 7.64 -17.12
CA VAL A 371 -23.88 9.07 -17.08
C VAL A 371 -25.31 9.10 -16.55
N ALA A 372 -25.47 9.23 -15.23
CA ALA A 372 -26.76 9.53 -14.66
C ALA A 372 -27.32 10.68 -15.48
N PRO A 373 -28.52 10.55 -16.10
CA PRO A 373 -29.07 11.63 -16.90
C PRO A 373 -29.03 12.85 -15.99
N GLN A 374 -28.27 13.87 -16.40
CA GLN A 374 -28.16 15.11 -15.64
C GLN A 374 -29.58 15.48 -15.25
N ALA A 375 -29.88 15.39 -13.95
CA ALA A 375 -31.17 15.82 -13.44
C ALA A 375 -31.28 17.26 -13.93
N LYS A 376 -32.20 17.51 -14.87
CA LYS A 376 -32.49 18.86 -15.34
C LYS A 376 -32.69 19.67 -14.08
N ARG A 377 -31.75 20.57 -13.78
CA ARG A 377 -31.99 21.60 -12.77
C ARG A 377 -33.24 22.31 -13.25
N MET A 378 -34.34 22.10 -12.53
CA MET A 378 -35.54 22.88 -12.80
C MET A 378 -35.18 24.34 -12.53
N PRO A 379 -35.62 25.26 -13.41
CA PRO A 379 -35.32 26.69 -13.31
C PRO A 379 -35.86 27.30 -12.01
#